data_AF-A0A1H8PCX1-F1
#
_entry.id   AF-A0A1H8PCX1-F1
#
_cell.length_a   1.000
_cell.length_b   1.000
_cell.length_c   1.000
_cell.angle_alpha   90.00
_cell.angle_beta   90.00
_cell.angle_gamma   90.00
#
_symmetry.space_group_name_H-M   'P 1'
#
loop_
_entity.id
_entity.type
_entity.pdbx_description
1 polymer ?
#
loop_
_entity_poly.entity_id
_entity_poly.type
_entity_poly.pdbx_seq_one_letter_code
_entity_poly.pdbx_strand_id
1 'polypeptide(L)'
;MTNAPVRYIVLHYSASYADLDLGVEDIRRMHLDRGFSDVGYHYIIKRDGTVQKGRADSIVGAHVAGHNTGSLGICCIGGLERATGPNVGVDNRTDAQKAATIRLVRDLLATHPGAQVVGHRDLGPTQCPGFDVRSWWASVDTGSASTVTTPEIPPTIRRSSRGQHVMTA
;
A
#
# COMPACT_ATOMS: atom_id res chain seq x y z
N MET A 1 14.50 -1.03 15.70
CA MET A 1 13.81 -2.30 16.07
C MET A 1 13.30 -2.95 14.81
N THR A 2 13.51 -4.26 14.65
CA THR A 2 12.95 -5.04 13.54
C THR A 2 11.45 -5.25 13.72
N ASN A 3 10.72 -5.30 12.61
CA ASN A 3 9.28 -5.50 12.61
C ASN A 3 8.93 -6.98 12.82
N ALA A 4 7.79 -7.22 13.47
CA ALA A 4 7.21 -8.55 13.61
C ALA A 4 6.45 -8.92 12.31
N PRO A 5 5.99 -10.17 12.14
CA PRO A 5 5.07 -10.52 11.06
C PRO A 5 3.90 -9.53 11.01
N VAL A 6 3.65 -9.00 9.80
CA VAL A 6 2.67 -7.93 9.59
C VAL A 6 1.26 -8.48 9.74
N ARG A 7 0.50 -7.92 10.68
CA ARG A 7 -0.93 -8.21 10.92
C ARG A 7 -1.85 -7.08 10.51
N TYR A 8 -1.32 -5.86 10.36
CA TYR A 8 -2.11 -4.68 9.96
C TYR A 8 -1.44 -3.91 8.83
N ILE A 9 -2.20 -3.58 7.81
CA ILE A 9 -1.88 -2.52 6.84
C ILE A 9 -2.79 -1.35 7.21
N VAL A 10 -2.19 -0.26 7.69
CA VAL A 10 -2.94 0.86 8.29
C VAL A 10 -2.91 2.06 7.36
N LEU A 11 -4.09 2.51 6.93
CA LEU A 11 -4.23 3.73 6.12
C LEU A 11 -4.34 4.98 7.01
N HIS A 12 -3.59 6.00 6.61
CA HIS A 12 -3.53 7.32 7.20
C HIS A 12 -3.73 8.41 6.16
N TYR A 13 -4.06 9.61 6.63
CA TYR A 13 -3.79 10.84 5.90
C TYR A 13 -2.57 11.57 6.51
N SER A 14 -2.07 12.63 5.86
CA SER A 14 -1.05 13.51 6.44
C SER A 14 -1.63 14.61 7.33
N ALA A 15 -2.95 14.78 7.34
CA ALA A 15 -3.64 15.95 7.89
C ALA A 15 -3.08 17.26 7.31
N SER A 16 -2.84 17.26 6.00
CA SER A 16 -2.44 18.44 5.24
C SER A 16 -3.57 18.89 4.32
N TYR A 17 -3.53 20.14 3.92
CA TYR A 17 -4.46 20.64 2.92
C TYR A 17 -4.16 20.03 1.54
N ALA A 18 -5.22 19.77 0.77
CA ALA A 18 -5.13 19.08 -0.52
C ALA A 18 -4.39 19.86 -1.62
N ASP A 19 -4.20 21.16 -1.43
CA ASP A 19 -3.50 22.10 -2.32
C ASP A 19 -1.97 22.08 -2.13
N LEU A 20 -1.45 21.37 -1.13
CA LEU A 20 -0.03 21.25 -0.88
C LEU A 20 0.58 20.06 -1.64
N ASP A 21 1.67 20.31 -2.38
CA ASP A 21 2.50 19.24 -2.95
C ASP A 21 3.54 18.80 -1.93
N LEU A 22 3.17 17.82 -1.11
CA LEU A 22 4.06 17.20 -0.13
C LEU A 22 4.47 15.80 -0.59
N GLY A 23 5.66 15.39 -0.19
CA GLY A 23 6.18 14.03 -0.35
C GLY A 23 6.87 13.52 0.91
N VAL A 24 7.53 12.37 0.77
CA VAL A 24 8.17 11.68 1.89
C VAL A 24 9.23 12.50 2.60
N GLU A 25 10.00 13.33 1.89
CA GLU A 25 11.02 14.18 2.51
C GLU A 25 10.39 15.29 3.35
N ASP A 26 9.24 15.84 2.94
CA ASP A 26 8.55 16.87 3.72
C ASP A 26 7.98 16.27 5.00
N ILE A 27 7.31 15.12 4.90
CA ILE A 27 6.78 14.40 6.07
C ILE A 27 7.91 13.95 6.99
N ARG A 28 9.05 13.50 6.44
CA ARG A 28 10.24 13.17 7.21
C ARG A 28 10.71 14.37 8.02
N ARG A 29 10.89 15.53 7.40
CA ARG A 29 11.30 16.76 8.12
C ARG A 29 10.32 17.12 9.24
N MET A 30 9.02 17.11 8.95
CA MET A 30 7.98 17.37 9.96
C MET A 30 8.03 16.38 11.14
N HIS A 31 8.35 15.12 10.89
CA HIS A 31 8.50 14.12 11.95
C HIS A 31 9.80 14.28 12.74
N LEU A 32 10.91 14.61 12.08
CA LEU A 32 12.19 14.92 12.75
C LEU A 32 12.05 16.13 13.68
N ASP A 33 11.35 17.18 13.24
CA ASP A 33 11.06 18.37 14.05
C ASP A 33 10.21 18.05 15.29
N ARG A 34 9.43 16.95 15.24
CA ARG A 34 8.65 16.40 16.37
C ARG A 34 9.45 15.42 17.24
N GLY A 35 10.75 15.26 16.98
CA GLY A 35 11.64 14.38 17.75
C GLY A 35 11.60 12.91 17.33
N PHE A 36 11.04 12.60 16.17
CA PHE A 36 11.09 11.22 15.65
C PHE A 36 12.48 10.98 15.05
N SER A 37 12.90 9.72 14.98
CA SER A 37 14.17 9.35 14.35
C SER A 37 14.13 9.37 12.82
N ASP A 38 12.93 9.32 12.23
CA ASP A 38 12.66 9.26 10.78
C ASP A 38 11.15 9.46 10.54
N VAL A 39 10.72 9.57 9.27
CA VAL A 39 9.31 9.47 8.84
C VAL A 39 8.64 8.27 9.50
N GLY A 40 7.41 8.44 10.00
CA GLY A 40 6.73 7.42 10.81
C GLY A 40 6.06 6.31 9.99
N TYR A 41 5.88 6.56 8.70
CA TYR A 41 5.17 5.70 7.76
C TYR A 41 6.13 4.88 6.90
N HIS A 42 5.66 3.73 6.39
CA HIS A 42 6.43 2.90 5.47
C HIS A 42 6.22 3.35 4.01
N TYR A 43 5.06 3.94 3.73
CA TYR A 43 4.71 4.45 2.41
C TYR A 43 3.99 5.80 2.51
N ILE A 44 4.33 6.71 1.60
CA ILE A 44 3.62 7.97 1.35
C ILE A 44 3.03 7.90 -0.05
N ILE A 45 1.78 8.31 -0.23
CA ILE A 45 1.15 8.43 -1.55
C ILE A 45 0.84 9.90 -1.82
N LYS A 46 1.58 10.50 -2.74
CA LYS A 46 1.39 11.89 -3.20
C LYS A 46 0.02 12.07 -3.86
N ARG A 47 -0.41 13.32 -4.03
CA ARG A 47 -1.71 13.68 -4.63
C ARG A 47 -1.91 13.13 -6.05
N ASP A 48 -0.83 13.02 -6.81
CA ASP A 48 -0.80 12.46 -8.17
C ASP A 48 -0.80 10.91 -8.22
N GLY A 49 -0.81 10.24 -7.06
CA GLY A 49 -0.76 8.78 -6.95
C GLY A 49 0.65 8.19 -6.91
N THR A 50 1.70 9.01 -6.95
CA THR A 50 3.08 8.54 -6.78
C THR A 50 3.28 7.94 -5.39
N VAL A 51 3.71 6.68 -5.34
CA VAL A 51 4.05 5.98 -4.10
C VAL A 51 5.53 6.18 -3.80
N GLN A 52 5.83 6.74 -2.63
CA GLN A 52 7.20 6.95 -2.14
C GLN A 52 7.45 6.08 -0.92
N LYS A 53 8.63 5.45 -0.88
CA LYS A 53 9.05 4.62 0.25
C LYS A 53 9.52 5.50 1.41
N GLY A 54 8.97 5.26 2.59
CA GLY A 54 9.43 5.82 3.87
C GLY A 54 10.36 4.84 4.56
N ARG A 55 9.97 4.40 5.77
CA ARG A 55 10.70 3.32 6.47
C ARG A 55 10.66 2.00 5.71
N ALA A 56 11.72 1.21 5.83
CA ALA A 56 11.74 -0.17 5.35
C ALA A 56 10.70 -1.02 6.09
N ASP A 57 10.06 -1.98 5.42
CA ASP A 57 8.98 -2.80 5.99
C ASP A 57 9.43 -3.67 7.17
N SER A 58 10.71 -4.02 7.17
CA SER A 58 11.39 -4.77 8.24
C SER A 58 11.71 -3.93 9.47
N ILE A 59 11.42 -2.63 9.47
CA ILE A 59 11.68 -1.72 10.60
C ILE A 59 10.35 -1.23 11.17
N VAL A 60 10.22 -1.26 12.49
CA VAL A 60 9.00 -0.79 13.17
C VAL A 60 8.72 0.69 12.84
N GLY A 61 7.48 0.97 12.43
CA GLY A 61 6.98 2.31 12.16
C GLY A 61 6.76 3.16 13.43
N ALA A 62 6.28 4.39 13.21
CA ALA A 62 5.83 5.30 14.28
C ALA A 62 4.58 6.04 13.81
N HIS A 63 3.47 5.30 13.63
CA HIS A 63 2.23 5.81 13.04
C HIS A 63 0.97 5.48 13.85
N VAL A 64 0.97 4.47 14.71
CA VAL A 64 -0.12 4.19 15.67
C VAL A 64 0.47 3.76 17.00
N ALA A 65 0.32 4.60 18.04
CA ALA A 65 0.78 4.25 19.38
C ALA A 65 0.15 2.94 19.86
N GLY A 66 0.94 2.04 20.44
CA GLY A 66 0.50 0.70 20.85
C GLY A 66 0.37 -0.34 19.74
N HIS A 67 0.39 0.06 18.46
CA HIS A 67 0.17 -0.85 17.32
C HIS A 67 1.26 -0.79 16.23
N ASN A 68 2.36 -0.07 16.45
CA ASN A 68 3.46 0.07 15.48
C ASN A 68 4.14 -1.26 15.11
N THR A 69 4.37 -2.15 16.09
CA THR A 69 4.96 -3.47 15.82
C THR A 69 3.95 -4.36 15.11
N GLY A 70 4.37 -5.06 14.06
CA GLY A 70 3.53 -5.93 13.25
C GLY A 70 2.55 -5.16 12.37
N SER A 71 2.86 -3.91 12.01
CA SER A 71 2.03 -3.13 11.10
C SER A 71 2.83 -2.34 10.07
N LEU A 72 2.18 -2.05 8.94
CA LEU A 72 2.69 -1.18 7.88
C LEU A 72 1.76 0.02 7.69
N GLY A 73 2.21 1.21 8.06
CA GLY A 73 1.50 2.46 7.78
C GLY A 73 1.69 3.00 6.36
N ILE A 74 0.58 3.27 5.67
CA ILE A 74 0.49 3.98 4.38
C ILE A 74 -0.18 5.34 4.63
N CYS A 75 0.45 6.44 4.26
CA CYS A 75 -0.09 7.79 4.42
C CYS A 75 -0.40 8.42 3.07
N CYS A 76 -1.66 8.78 2.81
CA CYS A 76 -2.04 9.59 1.66
C CYS A 76 -1.90 11.07 2.00
N ILE A 77 -1.23 11.84 1.13
CA ILE A 77 -1.17 13.31 1.29
C ILE A 77 -2.57 13.90 1.14
N GLY A 78 -2.96 14.75 2.09
CA GLY A 78 -4.29 15.35 2.20
C GLY A 78 -4.90 15.13 3.58
N GLY A 79 -6.24 15.14 3.62
CA GLY A 79 -7.02 14.93 4.83
C GLY A 79 -7.66 16.18 5.43
N LEU A 80 -7.27 17.38 4.99
CA LEU A 80 -7.90 18.65 5.38
C LEU A 80 -8.39 19.45 4.18
N GLU A 81 -9.46 20.21 4.38
CA GLU A 81 -10.01 21.17 3.42
C GLU A 81 -10.06 22.57 4.04
N ARG A 82 -9.82 23.60 3.22
CA ARG A 82 -9.90 25.00 3.69
C ARG A 82 -11.32 25.36 4.14
N ALA A 83 -12.32 24.83 3.43
CA ALA A 83 -13.73 25.08 3.70
C ALA A 83 -14.22 24.50 5.04
N THR A 84 -13.67 23.35 5.47
CA THR A 84 -14.04 22.70 6.74
C THR A 84 -13.13 23.08 7.90
N GLY A 85 -12.00 23.74 7.62
CA GLY A 85 -11.03 24.16 8.62
C GLY A 85 -10.05 23.06 9.06
N PRO A 86 -9.06 23.39 9.90
CA PRO A 86 -7.93 22.51 10.22
C PRO A 86 -8.26 21.33 11.15
N ASN A 87 -9.43 21.33 11.80
CA ASN A 87 -9.79 20.35 12.84
C ASN A 87 -10.81 19.29 12.37
N VAL A 88 -11.15 19.30 11.08
CA VAL A 88 -12.10 18.38 10.47
C VAL A 88 -11.39 17.54 9.41
N GLY A 89 -11.15 16.27 9.75
CA GLY A 89 -10.55 15.29 8.86
C GLY A 89 -11.57 14.76 7.85
N VAL A 90 -11.21 14.75 6.58
CA VAL A 90 -12.07 14.29 5.48
C VAL A 90 -11.31 13.34 4.54
N ASP A 91 -12.03 12.46 3.84
CA ASP A 91 -11.47 11.74 2.71
C ASP A 91 -11.51 12.58 1.44
N ASN A 92 -10.41 13.26 1.15
CA ASN A 92 -10.20 14.01 -0.08
C ASN A 92 -9.14 13.35 -0.98
N ARG A 93 -8.95 12.02 -0.88
CA ARG A 93 -8.04 11.28 -1.76
C ARG A 93 -8.44 11.45 -3.22
N THR A 94 -7.45 11.71 -4.08
CA THR A 94 -7.67 11.69 -5.53
C THR A 94 -7.93 10.28 -6.03
N ASP A 95 -8.48 10.14 -7.23
CA ASP A 95 -8.66 8.82 -7.84
C ASP A 95 -7.31 8.14 -8.12
N ALA A 96 -6.27 8.92 -8.44
CA ALA A 96 -4.91 8.42 -8.57
C ALA A 96 -4.37 7.84 -7.25
N GLN A 97 -4.61 8.52 -6.12
CA GLN A 97 -4.27 8.00 -4.80
C GLN A 97 -5.06 6.74 -4.45
N LYS A 98 -6.37 6.70 -4.72
CA LYS A 98 -7.19 5.51 -4.48
C LYS A 98 -6.66 4.32 -5.28
N ALA A 99 -6.39 4.50 -6.58
CA ALA A 99 -5.86 3.46 -7.44
C ALA A 99 -4.47 2.97 -6.98
N ALA A 100 -3.58 3.89 -6.59
CA ALA A 100 -2.27 3.56 -6.04
C ALA A 100 -2.35 2.81 -4.71
N THR A 101 -3.26 3.25 -3.82
CA THR A 101 -3.52 2.59 -2.54
C THR A 101 -3.98 1.15 -2.76
N ILE A 102 -4.93 0.93 -3.68
CA ILE A 102 -5.45 -0.41 -3.97
C ILE A 102 -4.34 -1.34 -4.45
N ARG A 103 -3.52 -0.90 -5.41
CA ARG A 103 -2.39 -1.71 -5.91
C ARG A 103 -1.40 -2.04 -4.80
N LEU A 104 -0.97 -1.02 -4.05
CA LEU A 104 -0.03 -1.21 -2.95
C LEU A 104 -0.55 -2.15 -1.87
N VAL A 105 -1.83 -2.01 -1.47
CA VAL A 105 -2.44 -2.89 -0.47
C VAL A 105 -2.49 -4.34 -0.97
N ARG A 106 -2.82 -4.58 -2.25
CA ARG A 106 -2.79 -5.93 -2.82
C ARG A 106 -1.40 -6.56 -2.80
N ASP A 107 -0.38 -5.79 -3.19
CA ASP A 107 1.01 -6.26 -3.18
C ASP A 107 1.48 -6.60 -1.75
N LEU A 108 1.10 -5.78 -0.78
CA LEU A 108 1.39 -6.04 0.64
C LEU A 108 0.63 -7.25 1.18
N LEU A 109 -0.63 -7.46 0.79
CA LEU A 109 -1.39 -8.65 1.19
C LEU A 109 -0.84 -9.93 0.57
N ALA A 110 -0.29 -9.87 -0.65
CA ALA A 110 0.36 -11.01 -1.28
C ALA A 110 1.61 -11.46 -0.52
N THR A 111 2.34 -10.52 0.09
CA THR A 111 3.56 -10.79 0.88
C THR A 111 3.27 -11.01 2.37
N HIS A 112 2.12 -10.55 2.86
CA HIS A 112 1.67 -10.66 4.24
C HIS A 112 0.25 -11.25 4.31
N PRO A 113 0.08 -12.53 3.93
CA PRO A 113 -1.23 -13.16 3.91
C PRO A 113 -1.87 -13.14 5.30
N GLY A 114 -3.15 -12.77 5.37
CA GLY A 114 -3.91 -12.66 6.61
C GLY A 114 -3.78 -11.31 7.34
N ALA A 115 -2.97 -10.38 6.84
CA ALA A 115 -2.96 -9.01 7.38
C ALA A 115 -4.32 -8.32 7.13
N GLN A 116 -4.77 -7.53 8.10
CA GLN A 116 -6.02 -6.79 8.01
C GLN A 116 -5.77 -5.37 7.48
N VAL A 117 -6.63 -4.90 6.56
CA VAL A 117 -6.60 -3.53 6.04
C VAL A 117 -7.53 -2.66 6.90
N VAL A 118 -6.96 -1.67 7.58
CA VAL A 118 -7.65 -0.85 8.58
C VAL A 118 -7.23 0.61 8.49
N GLY A 119 -8.01 1.52 9.09
CA GLY A 119 -7.62 2.92 9.30
C GLY A 119 -7.05 3.14 10.68
N HIS A 120 -6.33 4.25 10.89
CA HIS A 120 -5.86 4.64 12.23
C HIS A 120 -7.02 4.67 13.25
N ARG A 121 -8.19 5.17 12.85
CA ARG A 121 -9.41 5.20 13.67
C ARG A 121 -9.91 3.85 14.16
N ASP A 122 -9.54 2.74 13.51
CA ASP A 122 -9.90 1.39 13.95
C ASP A 122 -9.03 0.90 15.12
N LEU A 123 -7.91 1.59 15.37
CA LEU A 123 -6.89 1.22 16.35
C LEU A 123 -6.66 2.30 17.43
N GLY A 124 -7.41 3.41 17.38
CA GLY A 124 -7.28 4.50 18.36
C GLY A 124 -8.28 5.64 18.13
N PRO A 125 -8.44 6.54 19.12
CA PRO A 125 -9.40 7.64 19.07
C PRO A 125 -8.90 8.78 18.17
N THR A 126 -9.14 8.69 16.87
CA THR A 126 -8.75 9.69 15.86
C THR A 126 -9.76 9.76 14.71
N GLN A 127 -9.78 10.89 14.00
CA GLN A 127 -10.55 11.03 12.76
C GLN A 127 -9.82 10.39 11.56
N CYS A 128 -8.50 10.18 11.66
CA CYS A 128 -7.67 9.65 10.59
C CYS A 128 -8.13 8.23 10.17
N PRO A 129 -8.32 7.95 8.86
CA PRO A 129 -7.96 8.75 7.69
C PRO A 129 -9.10 9.57 7.06
N GLY A 130 -10.18 9.88 7.79
CA GLY A 130 -11.32 10.66 7.29
C GLY A 130 -12.41 9.85 6.60
N PHE A 131 -12.29 8.52 6.59
CA PHE A 131 -13.29 7.58 6.09
C PHE A 131 -13.23 6.24 6.83
N ASP A 132 -14.17 5.34 6.54
CA ASP A 132 -14.14 3.95 7.00
C ASP A 132 -13.34 3.09 6.00
N VAL A 133 -12.13 2.69 6.42
CA VAL A 133 -11.23 1.90 5.58
C VAL A 133 -11.73 0.48 5.37
N ARG A 134 -12.36 -0.15 6.37
CA ARG A 134 -12.83 -1.54 6.24
C ARG A 134 -13.96 -1.63 5.23
N SER A 135 -14.94 -0.73 5.34
CA SER A 135 -16.05 -0.64 4.40
C SER A 135 -15.57 -0.28 2.99
N TRP A 136 -14.66 0.70 2.87
CA TRP A 136 -14.08 1.06 1.58
C TRP A 136 -13.29 -0.10 0.96
N TRP A 137 -12.43 -0.77 1.72
CA TRP A 137 -11.63 -1.90 1.22
C TRP A 137 -12.52 -3.04 0.74
N ALA A 138 -13.54 -3.42 1.51
CA ALA A 138 -14.50 -4.44 1.10
C ALA A 138 -15.22 -4.10 -0.23
N SER A 139 -15.44 -2.82 -0.51
CA SER A 139 -16.09 -2.38 -1.76
C SER A 139 -15.17 -2.41 -2.99
N VAL A 140 -13.85 -2.32 -2.81
CA VAL A 140 -12.86 -2.25 -3.92
C VAL A 140 -12.04 -3.53 -4.06
N ASP A 141 -12.00 -4.36 -3.03
CA ASP A 141 -11.38 -5.68 -3.02
C ASP A 141 -12.33 -6.75 -3.55
N THR A 142 -12.93 -6.46 -4.71
CA THR A 142 -13.72 -7.44 -5.44
C THR A 142 -12.73 -8.34 -6.20
N GLY A 143 -12.48 -9.52 -5.63
CA GLY A 143 -11.54 -10.55 -6.03
C GLY A 143 -10.91 -10.45 -7.42
N SER A 144 -9.58 -10.49 -7.44
CA SER A 144 -8.81 -11.00 -8.57
C SER A 144 -9.19 -12.47 -8.82
N ALA A 145 -10.31 -12.73 -9.48
CA ALA A 145 -10.47 -13.95 -10.25
C ALA A 145 -9.73 -13.74 -11.58
N SER A 146 -8.40 -13.73 -11.53
CA SER A 146 -7.58 -13.97 -12.72
C SER A 146 -7.72 -15.45 -13.06
N THR A 147 -8.71 -15.80 -13.86
CA THR A 147 -8.63 -17.04 -14.65
C THR A 147 -7.49 -16.84 -15.64
N VAL A 148 -6.29 -17.28 -15.25
CA VAL A 148 -5.25 -17.62 -16.21
C VAL A 148 -5.79 -18.81 -16.99
N THR A 149 -6.46 -18.54 -18.10
CA THR A 149 -6.67 -19.54 -19.13
C THR A 149 -5.34 -19.70 -19.83
N THR A 150 -4.55 -20.69 -19.40
CA THR A 150 -3.45 -21.20 -20.23
C THR A 150 -4.08 -21.68 -21.54
N PRO A 151 -3.68 -21.19 -22.72
CA PRO A 151 -4.14 -21.79 -23.96
C PRO A 151 -3.58 -23.23 -24.02
N GLU A 152 -4.48 -24.20 -24.04
CA GLU A 152 -4.14 -25.60 -24.21
C GLU A 152 -3.54 -25.78 -25.62
N ILE A 153 -2.26 -26.17 -25.68
CA ILE A 153 -1.61 -26.51 -26.94
C ILE A 153 -2.09 -27.91 -27.34
N PRO A 154 -2.69 -28.11 -28.53
CA PRO A 154 -3.12 -29.44 -28.96
C PRO A 154 -1.91 -30.37 -29.12
N PRO A 155 -2.02 -31.66 -28.75
CA PRO A 155 -0.90 -32.60 -28.90
C PRO A 155 -0.54 -32.77 -30.38
N THR A 156 0.68 -32.34 -30.75
CA THR A 156 1.19 -32.57 -32.10
C THR A 156 1.68 -34.02 -32.22
N ILE A 157 1.15 -34.68 -33.24
CA ILE A 157 1.37 -36.09 -33.59
C ILE A 157 2.88 -36.39 -33.73
N ARG A 158 3.37 -37.40 -33.01
CA ARG A 158 4.72 -37.96 -33.19
C ARG A 158 4.84 -38.58 -34.58
N ARG A 159 5.73 -38.05 -35.43
CA ARG A 159 6.31 -38.80 -36.56
C ARG A 159 7.69 -39.31 -36.16
N SER A 160 7.85 -40.62 -36.15
CA SER A 160 9.13 -41.30 -36.02
C SER A 160 9.86 -41.29 -37.37
N SER A 161 11.08 -40.76 -37.44
CA SER A 161 12.01 -41.09 -38.51
C SER A 161 13.40 -41.34 -37.93
N ARG A 162 13.79 -42.61 -38.00
CA ARG A 162 15.10 -43.15 -37.67
C ARG A 162 16.15 -42.67 -38.66
N GLY A 163 17.38 -42.53 -38.17
CA GLY A 163 18.56 -43.02 -38.88
C GLY A 163 19.32 -42.01 -39.74
N GLN A 164 20.30 -41.36 -39.13
CA GLN A 164 21.48 -40.82 -39.80
C GLN A 164 22.58 -41.88 -39.73
N HIS A 165 23.17 -42.29 -40.85
CA HIS A 165 24.58 -42.71 -40.89
C HIS A 165 25.19 -42.34 -42.24
N VAL A 166 26.29 -41.60 -42.13
CA VAL A 166 27.09 -40.98 -43.18
C VAL A 166 28.01 -42.04 -43.77
N MET A 167 28.13 -42.04 -45.10
CA MET A 167 29.09 -42.82 -45.87
C MET A 167 30.10 -41.87 -46.54
N THR A 168 31.31 -42.39 -46.75
CA THR A 168 32.42 -41.89 -47.58
C THR A 168 33.27 -40.77 -46.96
N ALA A 169 34.58 -40.70 -47.16
CA ALA A 169 35.65 -41.62 -47.56
C ALA A 169 36.96 -40.86 -47.31
#